data_AF-A0A7Z6ULY9-F1
#
_entry.id   AF-A0A7Z6ULY9-F1
#
_cell.length_a   1.000
_cell.length_b   1.000
_cell.length_c   1.000
_cell.angle_alpha   90.00
_cell.angle_beta   90.00
_cell.angle_gamma   90.00
#
_symmetry.space_group_name_H-M   'P 1'
#
loop_
_entity.id
_entity.type
_entity.pdbx_description
1 polymer ?
#
loop_
_entity_poly.entity_id
_entity_poly.type
_entity_poly.pdbx_seq_one_letter_code
_entity_poly.pdbx_strand_id
1 'polypeptide(L)'
;MSTETLSEPLVLTPPDNEVMTAARQNILAQVSSLKLNFLPAMKEKMLPLQDALISADKAYRQELANITVQLNTVNLKPIDQKQQLIEADATLSDKQKQQAINLLNGQRIRQVSNITAAVRRSAAAIAEHSDNMAQINLTLESNRLLETLQQQIDSITQRSATLESAMALIAEDRRLLDATISTLEKYNIADLFKELLPTPEELQLIITPSPELALVSAGIARLEKLLDKISSALTYLDLTRERDRLRSRYNALLDDSRLSTQETNVIKEKLDELTGLADVAQSKALWVQEAKKVYQSLYHFLDQITSPSDASALISQHVEQLKTYIKSFYDVKRIV
;
A
#
# COMPACT_ATOMS: atom_id res chain seq x y z
N MET A 1 38.37 12.84 45.23
CA MET A 1 37.90 11.74 44.37
C MET A 1 37.09 12.38 43.27
N SER A 2 37.69 12.51 42.09
CA SER A 2 37.05 13.11 40.92
C SER A 2 36.15 12.06 40.30
N THR A 3 34.85 12.31 40.25
CA THR A 3 33.93 11.51 39.46
C THR A 3 34.29 11.73 38.00
N GLU A 4 34.89 10.72 37.39
CA GLU A 4 34.99 10.60 35.93
C GLU A 4 33.59 10.81 35.35
N THR A 5 33.36 11.96 34.72
CA THR A 5 32.23 12.15 33.82
C THR A 5 32.45 11.19 32.66
N LEU A 6 31.91 9.99 32.78
CA LEU A 6 31.74 9.03 31.69
C LEU A 6 31.10 9.78 30.52
N SER A 7 31.92 10.17 29.56
CA SER A 7 31.47 10.80 28.33
C SER A 7 30.58 9.78 27.63
N GLU A 8 29.33 10.14 27.32
CA GLU A 8 28.42 9.22 26.62
C GLU A 8 29.09 8.74 25.32
N PRO A 9 29.06 7.43 25.02
CA PRO A 9 29.71 6.89 23.83
C PRO A 9 29.06 7.44 22.56
N LEU A 10 29.86 7.76 21.54
CA LEU A 10 29.35 8.17 20.22
C LEU A 10 28.52 7.03 19.59
N VAL A 11 27.20 7.14 19.66
CA VAL A 11 26.24 6.24 19.00
C VAL A 11 25.98 6.75 17.58
N LEU A 12 26.22 5.90 16.58
CA LEU A 12 25.94 6.16 15.17
C LEU A 12 25.12 5.00 14.60
N THR A 13 23.92 5.28 14.12
CA THR A 13 22.97 4.27 13.64
C THR A 13 22.89 4.34 12.11
N PRO A 14 23.34 3.31 11.38
CA PRO A 14 23.29 3.34 9.92
C PRO A 14 21.83 3.20 9.43
N PRO A 15 21.51 3.80 8.27
CA PRO A 15 20.25 3.58 7.61
C PRO A 15 20.21 2.20 6.93
N ASP A 16 19.01 1.70 6.67
CA ASP A 16 18.79 0.59 5.76
C ASP A 16 18.52 1.12 4.34
N ASN A 17 19.54 1.04 3.49
CA ASN A 17 19.46 1.52 2.10
C ASN A 17 18.50 0.69 1.23
N GLU A 18 18.31 -0.59 1.54
CA GLU A 18 17.39 -1.44 0.79
C GLU A 18 15.95 -1.00 1.07
N VAL A 19 15.63 -0.75 2.35
CA VAL A 19 14.35 -0.19 2.77
C VAL A 19 14.11 1.18 2.12
N MET A 20 15.10 2.09 2.14
CA MET A 20 14.96 3.40 1.48
C MET A 20 14.73 3.27 -0.03
N THR A 21 15.44 2.34 -0.69
CA THR A 21 15.31 2.13 -2.14
C THR A 21 13.95 1.53 -2.50
N ALA A 22 13.50 0.52 -1.76
CA ALA A 22 12.20 -0.11 -1.93
C ALA A 22 11.07 0.90 -1.69
N ALA A 23 11.15 1.69 -0.62
CA ALA A 23 10.19 2.75 -0.32
C ALA A 23 10.12 3.79 -1.45
N ARG A 24 11.27 4.26 -1.94
CA ARG A 24 11.35 5.20 -3.06
C ARG A 24 10.71 4.63 -4.32
N GLN A 25 11.02 3.39 -4.68
CA GLN A 25 10.46 2.73 -5.86
C GLN A 25 8.95 2.57 -5.75
N ASN A 26 8.46 2.12 -4.60
CA ASN A 26 7.02 1.95 -4.38
C ASN A 26 6.27 3.28 -4.49
N ILE A 27 6.76 4.35 -3.85
CA ILE A 27 6.12 5.67 -3.94
C ILE A 27 6.07 6.14 -5.40
N LEU A 28 7.17 6.06 -6.15
CA LEU A 28 7.21 6.54 -7.53
C LEU A 28 6.29 5.73 -8.46
N ALA A 29 6.20 4.41 -8.26
CA ALA A 29 5.29 3.56 -9.01
C ALA A 29 3.83 3.92 -8.70
N GLN A 30 3.48 4.01 -7.40
CA GLN A 30 2.12 4.21 -6.94
C GLN A 30 1.57 5.61 -7.25
N VAL A 31 2.40 6.66 -7.17
CA VAL A 31 1.99 8.04 -7.56
C VAL A 31 1.49 8.07 -9.01
N SER A 32 2.02 7.22 -9.89
CA SER A 32 1.63 7.17 -11.30
C SER A 32 0.42 6.27 -11.55
N SER A 33 0.20 5.24 -10.72
CA SER A 33 -0.87 4.25 -10.93
C SER A 33 -2.17 4.56 -10.19
N LEU A 34 -2.10 5.19 -9.02
CA LEU A 34 -3.26 5.48 -8.19
C LEU A 34 -4.13 6.57 -8.83
N LYS A 35 -5.39 6.24 -9.15
CA LYS A 35 -6.31 7.20 -9.78
C LYS A 35 -6.91 8.15 -8.75
N LEU A 36 -7.32 7.63 -7.59
CA LEU A 36 -7.89 8.34 -6.44
C LEU A 36 -9.03 9.28 -6.83
N ASN A 37 -9.84 8.91 -7.83
CA ASN A 37 -10.91 9.77 -8.35
C ASN A 37 -11.99 10.07 -7.31
N PHE A 38 -12.15 9.17 -6.31
CA PHE A 38 -13.07 9.34 -5.19
C PHE A 38 -12.44 10.06 -3.99
N LEU A 39 -11.14 10.39 -4.05
CA LEU A 39 -10.38 11.14 -3.04
C LEU A 39 -9.52 12.23 -3.69
N PRO A 40 -10.14 13.28 -4.28
CA PRO A 40 -9.42 14.31 -5.03
C PRO A 40 -8.33 15.00 -4.20
N ALA A 41 -8.59 15.27 -2.92
CA ALA A 41 -7.59 15.87 -2.03
C ALA A 41 -6.36 14.97 -1.79
N MET A 42 -6.50 13.64 -1.86
CA MET A 42 -5.35 12.72 -1.78
C MET A 42 -4.63 12.63 -3.12
N LYS A 43 -5.38 12.63 -4.22
CA LYS A 43 -4.82 12.68 -5.57
C LYS A 43 -3.92 13.90 -5.77
N GLU A 44 -4.38 15.08 -5.35
CA GLU A 44 -3.62 16.34 -5.46
C GLU A 44 -2.30 16.31 -4.67
N LYS A 45 -2.20 15.50 -3.62
CA LYS A 45 -0.98 15.35 -2.82
C LYS A 45 0.06 14.40 -3.43
N MET A 46 -0.32 13.59 -4.42
CA MET A 46 0.59 12.59 -5.02
C MET A 46 1.77 13.23 -5.76
N LEU A 47 1.53 14.31 -6.52
CA LEU A 47 2.59 15.05 -7.21
C LEU A 47 3.53 15.77 -6.23
N PRO A 48 3.05 16.58 -5.26
CA PRO A 48 3.91 17.13 -4.21
C PRO A 48 4.72 16.09 -3.46
N LEU A 49 4.16 14.90 -3.21
CA LEU A 49 4.87 13.79 -2.57
C LEU A 49 6.03 13.29 -3.42
N GLN A 50 5.80 13.09 -4.72
CA GLN A 50 6.84 12.68 -5.66
C GLN A 50 7.96 13.73 -5.75
N ASP A 51 7.61 15.01 -5.86
CA ASP A 51 8.58 16.10 -5.91
C ASP A 51 9.40 16.19 -4.62
N ALA A 52 8.74 16.09 -3.46
CA ALA A 52 9.39 16.08 -2.16
C ALA A 52 10.36 14.89 -2.02
N LEU A 53 9.94 13.69 -2.43
CA LEU A 53 10.78 12.49 -2.42
C LEU A 53 12.01 12.63 -3.33
N ILE A 54 11.82 13.12 -4.57
CA ILE A 54 12.93 13.32 -5.51
C ILE A 54 13.91 14.35 -4.95
N SER A 55 13.40 15.46 -4.41
CA SER A 55 14.23 16.48 -3.78
C SER A 55 14.99 15.93 -2.58
N ALA A 56 14.33 15.13 -1.73
CA ALA A 56 14.93 14.58 -0.53
C ALA A 56 15.98 13.51 -0.83
N ASP A 57 15.74 12.59 -1.77
CA ASP A 57 16.74 11.60 -2.23
C ASP A 57 17.96 12.28 -2.87
N LYS A 58 17.75 13.34 -3.66
CA LYS A 58 18.84 14.14 -4.23
C LYS A 58 19.66 14.82 -3.14
N ALA A 59 19.02 15.53 -2.22
CA ALA A 59 19.69 16.21 -1.12
C ALA A 59 20.46 15.22 -0.24
N TYR A 60 19.82 14.10 0.12
CA TYR A 60 20.44 13.02 0.90
C TYR A 60 21.75 12.53 0.27
N ARG A 61 21.74 12.19 -1.02
CA ARG A 61 22.95 11.70 -1.73
C ARG A 61 24.02 12.78 -1.86
N GLN A 62 23.62 14.01 -2.18
CA GLN A 62 24.55 15.13 -2.35
C GLN A 62 25.24 15.48 -1.04
N GLU A 63 24.49 15.51 0.06
CA GLU A 63 25.04 15.86 1.37
C GLU A 63 25.95 14.77 1.93
N LEU A 64 25.63 13.49 1.69
CA LEU A 64 26.55 12.39 2.00
C LEU A 64 27.84 12.45 1.16
N ALA A 65 27.76 12.83 -0.12
CA ALA A 65 28.96 13.09 -0.93
C ALA A 65 29.80 14.24 -0.34
N ASN A 66 29.16 15.35 0.02
CA ASN A 66 29.82 16.52 0.60
C ASN A 66 30.57 16.15 1.89
N ILE A 67 29.90 15.44 2.82
CA ILE A 67 30.53 14.94 4.06
C ILE A 67 31.70 14.03 3.73
N THR A 68 31.53 13.08 2.80
CA THR A 68 32.58 12.12 2.41
C THR A 68 33.83 12.83 1.89
N VAL A 69 33.69 13.85 1.05
CA VAL A 69 34.82 14.65 0.54
C VAL A 69 35.55 15.35 1.69
N GLN A 70 34.81 15.95 2.63
CA GLN A 70 35.41 16.62 3.80
C GLN A 70 36.12 15.63 4.73
N LEU A 71 35.54 14.46 4.99
CA LEU A 71 36.13 13.39 5.80
C LEU A 71 37.37 12.74 5.17
N ASN A 72 37.49 12.80 3.84
CA ASN A 72 38.69 12.36 3.15
C ASN A 72 39.80 13.43 3.13
N THR A 73 39.45 14.70 3.35
CA THR A 73 40.39 15.82 3.38
C THR A 73 40.95 16.08 4.78
N VAL A 74 40.15 15.83 5.82
CA VAL A 74 40.58 15.95 7.22
C VAL A 74 41.61 14.86 7.57
N ASN A 75 42.74 15.26 8.14
CA ASN A 75 43.78 14.33 8.58
C ASN A 75 44.40 14.81 9.89
N LEU A 76 43.86 14.31 11.00
CA LEU A 76 44.29 14.67 12.34
C LEU A 76 45.48 13.84 12.83
N LYS A 77 45.75 12.67 12.23
CA LYS A 77 46.84 11.77 12.65
C LYS A 77 48.22 12.44 12.67
N PRO A 78 48.64 13.23 11.66
CA PRO A 78 49.91 13.95 11.72
C PRO A 78 49.95 15.00 12.83
N ILE A 79 48.81 15.59 13.20
CA ILE A 79 48.73 16.55 14.31
C ILE A 79 48.91 15.81 15.64
N ASP A 80 48.25 14.67 15.82
CA ASP A 80 48.39 13.81 17.00
C ASP A 80 49.83 13.31 17.18
N GLN A 81 50.45 12.83 16.10
CA GLN A 81 51.84 12.37 16.11
C GLN A 81 52.81 13.50 16.48
N LYS A 82 52.64 14.70 15.91
CA LYS A 82 53.47 15.85 16.26
C LYS A 82 53.29 16.26 17.72
N GLN A 83 52.07 16.20 18.24
CA GLN A 83 51.78 16.49 19.64
C GLN A 83 52.52 15.50 20.55
N GLN A 84 52.44 14.20 20.28
CA GLN A 84 53.16 13.16 21.05
C GLN A 84 54.68 13.38 21.03
N LEU A 85 55.24 13.75 19.88
CA LEU A 85 56.68 14.05 19.76
C LEU A 85 57.10 15.25 20.60
N ILE A 86 56.30 16.32 20.63
CA ILE A 86 56.56 17.52 21.46
C ILE A 86 56.47 17.18 22.95
N GLU A 87 55.47 16.40 23.34
CA GLU A 87 55.27 15.99 24.73
C GLU A 87 56.43 15.12 25.22
N ALA A 88 56.91 14.19 24.38
CA ALA A 88 58.02 13.28 24.68
C ALA A 88 59.42 13.91 24.60
N ASP A 89 59.58 15.09 23.98
CA ASP A 89 60.88 15.74 23.83
C ASP A 89 61.39 16.29 25.18
N ALA A 90 62.47 15.71 25.70
CA ALA A 90 63.08 16.11 26.97
C ALA A 90 63.92 17.40 26.87
N THR A 91 64.22 17.88 25.65
CA THR A 91 65.04 19.08 25.42
C THR A 91 64.24 20.39 25.47
N LEU A 92 62.91 20.29 25.36
CA LEU A 92 62.00 21.44 25.41
C LEU A 92 61.58 21.75 26.85
N SER A 93 61.66 23.03 27.23
CA SER A 93 61.01 23.52 28.46
C SER A 93 59.48 23.44 28.35
N ASP A 94 58.79 23.39 29.49
CA ASP A 94 57.32 23.35 29.54
C ASP A 94 56.68 24.52 28.78
N LYS A 95 57.29 25.72 28.84
CA LYS A 95 56.83 26.89 28.11
C LYS A 95 56.92 26.70 26.59
N GLN A 96 58.01 26.09 26.10
CA GLN A 96 58.19 25.79 24.68
C GLN A 96 57.22 24.70 24.21
N LYS A 97 57.02 23.64 25.02
CA LYS A 97 56.01 22.61 24.76
C LYS A 97 54.62 23.22 24.64
N GLN A 98 54.22 24.05 25.60
CA GLN A 98 52.91 24.70 25.59
C GLN A 98 52.72 25.59 24.35
N GLN A 99 53.73 26.38 23.96
CA GLN A 99 53.65 27.21 22.76
C GLN A 99 53.49 26.38 21.49
N ALA A 100 54.25 25.29 21.34
CA ALA A 100 54.17 24.41 20.18
C ALA A 100 52.82 23.67 20.12
N ILE A 101 52.33 23.17 21.26
CA ILE A 101 51.01 22.54 21.38
C ILE A 101 49.89 23.53 21.04
N ASN A 102 49.98 24.78 21.50
CA ASN A 102 48.99 25.81 21.16
C ASN A 102 48.92 26.08 19.65
N LEU A 103 50.06 26.08 18.94
CA LEU A 103 50.08 26.21 17.47
C LEU A 103 49.44 25.01 16.77
N LEU A 104 49.74 23.78 17.22
CA LEU A 104 49.11 22.57 16.71
C LEU A 104 47.60 22.54 16.98
N ASN A 105 47.17 22.99 18.15
CA ASN A 105 45.76 23.13 18.51
C ASN A 105 45.06 24.13 17.61
N GLY A 106 45.72 25.24 17.23
CA GLY A 106 45.19 26.17 16.23
C GLY A 106 44.93 25.50 14.87
N GLN A 107 45.84 24.62 14.42
CA GLN A 107 45.64 23.84 13.19
C GLN A 107 44.50 22.82 13.35
N ARG A 108 44.44 22.11 14.49
CA ARG A 108 43.37 21.14 14.81
C ARG A 108 42.01 21.82 14.79
N ILE A 109 41.86 22.93 15.50
CA ILE A 109 40.62 23.72 15.58
C ILE A 109 40.13 24.11 14.19
N ARG A 110 41.02 24.56 13.30
CA ARG A 110 40.65 24.89 11.91
C ARG A 110 40.12 23.69 11.14
N GLN A 111 40.81 22.55 11.22
CA GLN A 111 40.36 21.33 10.53
C GLN A 111 39.03 20.80 11.08
N VAL A 112 38.90 20.77 12.41
CA VAL A 112 37.69 20.33 13.12
C VAL A 112 36.52 21.28 12.86
N SER A 113 36.76 22.59 12.83
CA SER A 113 35.75 23.60 12.50
C SER A 113 35.22 23.43 11.08
N ASN A 114 36.09 23.12 10.12
CA ASN A 114 35.66 22.88 8.73
C ASN A 114 34.77 21.64 8.61
N ILE A 115 35.16 20.50 9.21
CA ILE A 115 34.35 19.28 9.15
C ILE A 115 33.03 19.44 9.92
N THR A 116 33.05 20.04 11.11
CA THR A 116 31.82 20.27 11.89
C THR A 116 30.86 21.22 11.18
N ALA A 117 31.35 22.27 10.50
CA ALA A 117 30.53 23.15 9.69
C ALA A 117 29.93 22.45 8.46
N ALA A 118 30.65 21.51 7.85
CA ALA A 118 30.12 20.69 6.76
C ALA A 118 29.05 19.72 7.27
N VAL A 119 29.36 18.95 8.32
CA VAL A 119 28.43 17.98 8.92
C VAL A 119 27.15 18.67 9.40
N ARG A 120 27.24 19.84 10.04
CA ARG A 120 26.06 20.60 10.48
C ARG A 120 25.17 21.03 9.32
N ARG A 121 25.74 21.56 8.24
CA ARG A 121 24.97 21.97 7.05
C ARG A 121 24.30 20.78 6.40
N SER A 122 25.03 19.68 6.21
CA SER A 122 24.51 18.46 5.62
C SER A 122 23.42 17.81 6.49
N ALA A 123 23.60 17.76 7.81
CA ALA A 123 22.58 17.25 8.74
C ALA A 123 21.30 18.09 8.68
N ALA A 124 21.42 19.41 8.67
CA ALA A 124 20.29 20.33 8.57
C ALA A 124 19.53 20.16 7.24
N ALA A 125 20.25 20.10 6.11
CA ALA A 125 19.64 19.92 4.80
C ALA A 125 18.91 18.56 4.67
N ILE A 126 19.52 17.47 5.16
CA ILE A 126 18.88 16.15 5.15
C ILE A 126 17.61 16.18 6.03
N ALA A 127 17.68 16.78 7.21
CA ALA A 127 16.54 16.90 8.11
C ALA A 127 15.40 17.72 7.48
N GLU A 128 15.69 18.90 6.94
CA GLU A 128 14.71 19.78 6.30
C GLU A 128 13.98 19.09 5.15
N HIS A 129 14.71 18.45 4.23
CA HIS A 129 14.09 17.76 3.10
C HIS A 129 13.29 16.52 3.53
N SER A 130 13.77 15.80 4.56
CA SER A 130 13.02 14.68 5.15
C SER A 130 11.74 15.15 5.84
N ASP A 131 11.77 16.30 6.52
CA ASP A 131 10.62 16.88 7.20
C ASP A 131 9.58 17.40 6.20
N ASN A 132 10.01 18.03 5.10
CA ASN A 132 9.12 18.43 4.00
C ASN A 132 8.33 17.23 3.45
N MET A 133 8.98 16.08 3.28
CA MET A 133 8.32 14.84 2.90
C MET A 133 7.38 14.33 4.01
N ALA A 134 7.81 14.38 5.27
CA ALA A 134 7.01 13.94 6.41
C ALA A 134 5.69 14.72 6.56
N GLN A 135 5.72 16.04 6.33
CA GLN A 135 4.58 16.95 6.46
C GLN A 135 3.43 16.70 5.47
N ILE A 136 3.68 16.01 4.36
CA ILE A 136 2.64 15.68 3.38
C ILE A 136 1.72 14.62 3.99
N ASN A 137 0.57 15.05 4.51
CA ASN A 137 -0.33 14.13 5.20
C ASN A 137 -1.13 13.26 4.22
N LEU A 138 -0.92 11.94 4.28
CA LEU A 138 -1.62 10.93 3.50
C LEU A 138 -2.60 10.10 4.35
N THR A 139 -2.73 10.41 5.64
CA THR A 139 -3.68 9.69 6.49
C THR A 139 -5.10 10.13 6.17
N LEU A 140 -5.99 9.14 6.10
CA LEU A 140 -7.42 9.40 6.13
C LEU A 140 -7.80 9.67 7.57
N GLU A 141 -8.50 10.78 7.83
CA GLU A 141 -8.90 11.18 9.18
C GLU A 141 -9.88 10.18 9.83
N SER A 142 -10.44 9.25 9.05
CA SER A 142 -11.36 8.24 9.56
C SER A 142 -11.31 6.93 8.76
N ASN A 143 -11.23 5.81 9.48
CA ASN A 143 -11.40 4.47 8.92
C ASN A 143 -12.84 4.19 8.44
N ARG A 144 -13.79 5.10 8.71
CA ARG A 144 -15.20 4.99 8.31
C ARG A 144 -15.37 4.76 6.80
N LEU A 145 -14.49 5.32 5.96
CA LEU A 145 -14.60 5.14 4.52
C LEU A 145 -14.37 3.67 4.12
N LEU A 146 -13.33 3.03 4.68
CA LEU A 146 -13.04 1.61 4.43
C LEU A 146 -14.19 0.74 4.92
N GLU A 147 -14.65 0.98 6.16
CA GLU A 147 -15.79 0.26 6.74
C GLU A 147 -17.06 0.42 5.91
N THR A 148 -17.35 1.65 5.44
CA THR A 148 -18.54 1.93 4.62
C THR A 148 -18.48 1.20 3.27
N LEU A 149 -17.32 1.22 2.60
CA LEU A 149 -17.15 0.53 1.32
C LEU A 149 -17.26 -1.00 1.50
N GLN A 150 -16.72 -1.55 2.59
CA GLN A 150 -16.86 -2.98 2.90
C GLN A 150 -18.32 -3.35 3.18
N GLN A 151 -19.04 -2.55 3.98
CA GLN A 151 -20.47 -2.77 4.24
C GLN A 151 -21.31 -2.71 2.96
N GLN A 152 -20.96 -1.84 2.01
CA GLN A 152 -21.62 -1.80 0.71
C GLN A 152 -21.39 -3.10 -0.08
N ILE A 153 -20.17 -3.65 -0.10
CA ILE A 153 -19.89 -4.95 -0.73
C ILE A 153 -20.71 -6.06 -0.05
N ASP A 154 -20.74 -6.09 1.28
CA ASP A 154 -21.46 -7.12 2.03
C ASP A 154 -22.96 -7.08 1.71
N SER A 155 -23.55 -5.87 1.66
CA SER A 155 -24.94 -5.65 1.28
C SER A 155 -25.24 -6.10 -0.16
N ILE A 156 -24.40 -5.74 -1.12
CA ILE A 156 -24.56 -6.16 -2.53
C ILE A 156 -24.38 -7.67 -2.67
N THR A 157 -23.47 -8.28 -1.92
CA THR A 157 -23.23 -9.72 -1.91
C THR A 157 -24.48 -10.46 -1.41
N GLN A 158 -25.10 -9.99 -0.32
CA GLN A 158 -26.35 -10.55 0.19
C GLN A 158 -27.50 -10.42 -0.82
N ARG A 159 -27.62 -9.25 -1.47
CA ARG A 159 -28.59 -9.04 -2.55
C ARG A 159 -28.35 -10.00 -3.71
N SER A 160 -27.10 -10.19 -4.11
CA SER A 160 -26.71 -11.08 -5.22
C SER A 160 -27.08 -12.54 -4.93
N ALA A 161 -26.85 -13.03 -3.71
CA ALA A 161 -27.28 -14.37 -3.31
C ALA A 161 -28.81 -14.55 -3.35
N THR A 162 -29.55 -13.50 -3.01
CA THR A 162 -31.02 -13.49 -3.10
C THR A 162 -31.50 -13.53 -4.55
N LEU A 163 -30.87 -12.75 -5.44
CA LEU A 163 -31.15 -12.75 -6.86
C LEU A 163 -30.85 -14.11 -7.49
N GLU A 164 -29.71 -14.72 -7.17
CA GLU A 164 -29.30 -16.03 -7.67
C GLU A 164 -30.29 -17.12 -7.25
N SER A 165 -30.72 -17.11 -5.97
CA SER A 165 -31.75 -18.02 -5.47
C SER A 165 -33.07 -17.86 -6.21
N ALA A 166 -33.51 -16.62 -6.46
CA ALA A 166 -34.74 -16.34 -7.20
C ALA A 166 -34.64 -16.76 -8.67
N MET A 167 -33.48 -16.56 -9.31
CA MET A 167 -33.21 -17.00 -10.68
C MET A 167 -33.22 -18.52 -10.80
N ALA A 168 -32.66 -19.24 -9.82
CA ALA A 168 -32.66 -20.70 -9.79
C ALA A 168 -34.09 -21.28 -9.75
N LEU A 169 -34.96 -20.73 -8.90
CA LEU A 169 -36.38 -21.12 -8.82
C LEU A 169 -37.09 -20.88 -10.16
N ILE A 170 -36.91 -19.70 -10.77
CA ILE A 170 -37.53 -19.38 -12.07
C ILE A 170 -36.99 -20.30 -13.18
N ALA A 171 -35.70 -20.64 -13.15
CA ALA A 171 -35.09 -21.52 -14.14
C ALA A 171 -35.65 -22.95 -14.06
N GLU A 172 -35.87 -23.47 -12.85
CA GLU A 172 -36.51 -24.78 -12.63
C GLU A 172 -37.94 -24.79 -13.16
N ASP A 173 -38.73 -23.77 -12.81
CA ASP A 173 -40.11 -23.61 -13.27
C ASP A 173 -40.19 -23.56 -14.79
N ARG A 174 -39.37 -22.71 -15.39
CA ARG A 174 -39.32 -22.57 -16.84
C ARG A 174 -38.90 -23.87 -17.51
N ARG A 175 -37.91 -24.60 -16.98
CA ARG A 175 -37.49 -25.90 -17.54
C ARG A 175 -38.63 -26.91 -17.54
N LEU A 176 -39.41 -26.95 -16.46
CA LEU A 176 -40.57 -27.83 -16.38
C LEU A 176 -41.66 -27.43 -17.38
N LEU A 177 -41.98 -26.13 -17.51
CA LEU A 177 -42.97 -25.67 -18.50
C LEU A 177 -42.48 -25.91 -19.94
N ASP A 178 -41.21 -25.65 -20.24
CA ASP A 178 -40.59 -25.92 -21.55
C ASP A 178 -40.68 -27.42 -21.92
N ALA A 179 -40.36 -28.30 -20.97
CA ALA A 179 -40.44 -29.75 -21.17
C ALA A 179 -41.90 -30.23 -21.33
N THR A 180 -42.84 -29.60 -20.62
CA THR A 180 -44.28 -29.87 -20.75
C THR A 180 -44.78 -29.48 -22.13
N ILE A 181 -44.46 -28.27 -22.58
CA ILE A 181 -44.79 -27.77 -23.92
C ILE A 181 -44.23 -28.72 -24.99
N SER A 182 -42.95 -29.06 -24.90
CA SER A 182 -42.31 -29.96 -25.87
C SER A 182 -42.96 -31.34 -25.91
N THR A 183 -43.41 -31.87 -24.77
CA THR A 183 -44.10 -33.16 -24.72
C THR A 183 -45.51 -33.09 -25.31
N LEU A 184 -46.25 -32.01 -25.01
CA LEU A 184 -47.58 -31.76 -25.60
C LEU A 184 -47.51 -31.66 -27.12
N GLU A 185 -46.48 -30.98 -27.65
CA GLU A 185 -46.23 -30.84 -29.09
C GLU A 185 -45.78 -32.17 -29.72
N LYS A 186 -44.86 -32.90 -29.08
CA LYS A 186 -44.32 -34.18 -29.60
C LYS A 186 -45.40 -35.23 -29.82
N TYR A 187 -46.38 -35.31 -28.92
CA TYR A 187 -47.46 -36.31 -28.97
C TYR A 187 -48.78 -35.76 -29.49
N ASN A 188 -48.78 -34.52 -29.99
CA ASN A 188 -49.96 -33.82 -30.47
C ASN A 188 -51.13 -33.80 -29.45
N ILE A 189 -50.80 -33.76 -28.16
CA ILE A 189 -51.79 -33.78 -27.07
C ILE A 189 -52.55 -32.45 -27.04
N ALA A 190 -51.88 -31.33 -27.38
CA ALA A 190 -52.52 -30.03 -27.46
C ALA A 190 -53.69 -30.02 -28.47
N ASP A 191 -53.52 -30.67 -29.63
CA ASP A 191 -54.58 -30.79 -30.65
C ASP A 191 -55.71 -31.72 -30.21
N LEU A 192 -55.41 -32.76 -29.40
CA LEU A 192 -56.39 -33.73 -28.92
C LEU A 192 -57.41 -33.07 -27.96
N PHE A 193 -56.94 -32.17 -27.09
CA PHE A 193 -57.76 -31.49 -26.08
C PHE A 193 -58.13 -30.04 -26.46
N LYS A 194 -57.62 -29.55 -27.60
CA LYS A 194 -57.90 -28.28 -28.24
C LYS A 194 -57.71 -27.06 -27.33
N GLU A 195 -58.79 -26.61 -26.68
CA GLU A 195 -58.83 -25.35 -25.94
C GLU A 195 -58.29 -25.50 -24.51
N LEU A 196 -58.39 -26.70 -23.94
CA LEU A 196 -58.05 -26.97 -22.55
C LEU A 196 -56.85 -27.92 -22.43
N LEU A 197 -56.05 -27.72 -21.38
CA LEU A 197 -55.05 -28.69 -20.97
C LEU A 197 -55.74 -29.90 -20.33
N PRO A 198 -55.26 -31.14 -20.58
CA PRO A 198 -55.91 -32.35 -20.10
C PRO A 198 -55.81 -32.48 -18.57
N THR A 199 -56.83 -33.07 -17.96
CA THR A 199 -56.78 -33.42 -16.53
C THR A 199 -55.88 -34.63 -16.27
N PRO A 200 -55.44 -34.87 -15.03
CA PRO A 200 -54.67 -36.07 -14.68
C PRO A 200 -55.37 -37.38 -15.08
N GLU A 201 -56.69 -37.44 -14.99
CA GLU A 201 -57.50 -38.60 -15.38
C GLU A 201 -57.54 -38.77 -16.90
N GLU A 202 -57.67 -37.68 -17.65
CA GLU A 202 -57.67 -37.69 -19.11
C GLU A 202 -56.31 -38.11 -19.69
N LEU A 203 -55.22 -37.70 -19.04
CA LEU A 203 -53.85 -38.11 -19.42
C LEU A 203 -53.64 -39.62 -19.32
N GLN A 204 -54.32 -40.33 -18.41
CA GLN A 204 -54.20 -41.79 -18.25
C GLN A 204 -54.79 -42.58 -19.42
N LEU A 205 -55.66 -41.95 -20.22
CA LEU A 205 -56.32 -42.56 -21.37
C LEU A 205 -55.49 -42.45 -22.67
N ILE A 206 -54.37 -41.72 -22.64
CA ILE A 206 -53.50 -41.49 -23.80
C ILE A 206 -52.45 -42.60 -23.91
N ILE A 207 -52.24 -43.14 -25.12
CA ILE A 207 -51.21 -44.14 -25.41
C ILE A 207 -49.85 -43.44 -25.59
N THR A 208 -49.26 -42.98 -24.49
CA THR A 208 -47.96 -42.32 -24.42
C THR A 208 -47.11 -42.96 -23.31
N PRO A 209 -45.77 -42.99 -23.42
CA PRO A 209 -44.92 -43.48 -22.34
C PRO A 209 -45.22 -42.83 -20.99
N SER A 210 -45.36 -43.65 -19.95
CA SER A 210 -45.72 -43.21 -18.60
C SER A 210 -44.84 -42.06 -18.04
N PRO A 211 -43.50 -42.04 -18.24
CA PRO A 211 -42.66 -40.93 -17.77
C PRO A 211 -43.01 -39.57 -18.39
N GLU A 212 -43.45 -39.54 -19.65
CA GLU A 212 -43.79 -38.30 -20.36
C GLU A 212 -45.17 -37.79 -19.95
N LEU A 213 -46.13 -38.69 -19.68
CA LEU A 213 -47.42 -38.33 -19.10
C LEU A 213 -47.26 -37.78 -17.67
N ALA A 214 -46.37 -38.37 -16.88
CA ALA A 214 -46.04 -37.87 -15.54
C ALA A 214 -45.40 -36.48 -15.59
N LEU A 215 -44.53 -36.21 -16.57
CA LEU A 215 -43.94 -34.89 -16.80
C LEU A 215 -45.01 -33.84 -17.14
N VAL A 216 -45.93 -34.16 -18.06
CA VAL A 216 -47.04 -33.25 -18.43
C VAL A 216 -47.93 -32.96 -17.24
N SER A 217 -48.30 -34.01 -16.48
CA SER A 217 -49.10 -33.86 -15.25
C SER A 217 -48.41 -32.95 -14.22
N ALA A 218 -47.10 -33.13 -14.00
CA ALA A 218 -46.32 -32.29 -13.10
C ALA A 218 -46.24 -30.83 -13.57
N GLY A 219 -46.09 -30.60 -14.87
CA GLY A 219 -46.07 -29.27 -15.47
C GLY A 219 -47.38 -28.52 -15.34
N ILE A 220 -48.52 -29.18 -15.59
CA ILE A 220 -49.86 -28.60 -15.41
C ILE A 220 -50.08 -28.24 -13.94
N ALA A 221 -49.76 -29.14 -13.00
CA ALA A 221 -49.88 -28.88 -11.57
C ALA A 221 -48.96 -27.72 -11.11
N ARG A 222 -47.79 -27.54 -11.73
CA ARG A 222 -46.93 -26.39 -11.45
C ARG A 222 -47.52 -25.09 -12.01
N LEU A 223 -48.09 -25.13 -13.22
CA LEU A 223 -48.76 -23.98 -13.83
C LEU A 223 -49.95 -23.50 -12.97
N GLU A 224 -50.76 -24.42 -12.44
CA GLU A 224 -51.84 -24.11 -11.48
C GLU A 224 -51.33 -23.32 -10.28
N LYS A 225 -50.22 -23.78 -9.67
CA LYS A 225 -49.57 -23.12 -8.53
C LYS A 225 -49.01 -21.75 -8.89
N LEU A 226 -48.42 -21.60 -10.07
CA LEU A 226 -47.83 -20.32 -10.52
C LEU A 226 -48.90 -19.25 -10.82
N LEU A 227 -50.06 -19.67 -11.31
CA LEU A 227 -51.18 -18.79 -11.61
C LEU A 227 -52.11 -18.53 -10.42
N ASP A 228 -51.85 -19.17 -9.27
CA ASP A 228 -52.73 -19.18 -8.09
C ASP A 228 -54.19 -19.53 -8.45
N LYS A 229 -54.33 -20.46 -9.41
CA LYS A 229 -55.61 -20.92 -9.95
C LYS A 229 -55.82 -22.35 -9.48
N ILE A 230 -56.70 -22.53 -8.50
CA ILE A 230 -57.18 -23.85 -8.10
C ILE A 230 -58.41 -24.16 -8.96
N SER A 231 -58.39 -25.26 -9.72
CA SER A 231 -59.56 -25.84 -10.42
C SER A 231 -60.17 -25.09 -11.61
N SER A 232 -59.51 -24.05 -12.15
CA SER A 232 -59.96 -23.43 -13.42
C SER A 232 -59.36 -24.16 -14.62
N ALA A 233 -60.15 -24.34 -15.68
CA ALA A 233 -59.68 -24.92 -16.92
C ALA A 233 -58.50 -24.11 -17.50
N LEU A 234 -57.29 -24.67 -17.45
CA LEU A 234 -56.07 -24.07 -17.98
C LEU A 234 -55.97 -24.32 -19.47
N THR A 235 -55.41 -23.37 -20.21
CA THR A 235 -55.24 -23.48 -21.67
C THR A 235 -53.76 -23.61 -22.04
N TYR A 236 -53.48 -24.09 -23.25
CA TYR A 236 -52.12 -24.05 -23.81
C TYR A 236 -51.56 -22.62 -23.89
N LEU A 237 -52.45 -21.64 -24.07
CA LEU A 237 -52.09 -20.23 -24.06
C LEU A 237 -51.67 -19.74 -22.66
N ASP A 238 -52.30 -20.23 -21.59
CA ASP A 238 -51.87 -19.92 -20.22
C ASP A 238 -50.46 -20.46 -19.94
N LEU A 239 -50.17 -21.69 -20.42
CA LEU A 239 -48.86 -22.33 -20.28
C LEU A 239 -47.74 -21.55 -20.98
N THR A 240 -47.96 -21.19 -22.25
CA THR A 240 -46.98 -20.43 -23.04
C THR A 240 -46.80 -19.00 -22.51
N ARG A 241 -47.89 -18.33 -22.09
CA ARG A 241 -47.83 -17.00 -21.46
C ARG A 241 -47.05 -17.02 -20.16
N GLU A 242 -47.28 -17.99 -19.29
CA GLU A 242 -46.56 -18.04 -18.00
C GLU A 242 -45.08 -18.38 -18.22
N ARG A 243 -44.74 -19.27 -19.16
CA ARG A 243 -43.33 -19.48 -19.58
C ARG A 243 -42.69 -18.17 -20.04
N ASP A 244 -43.35 -17.40 -20.89
CA ASP A 244 -42.79 -16.15 -21.43
C ASP A 244 -42.68 -15.06 -20.34
N ARG A 245 -43.61 -15.05 -19.39
CA ARG A 245 -43.54 -14.21 -18.18
C ARG A 245 -42.35 -14.59 -17.30
N LEU A 246 -42.16 -15.88 -17.02
CA LEU A 246 -41.00 -16.39 -16.27
C LEU A 246 -39.69 -16.03 -16.97
N ARG A 247 -39.62 -16.17 -18.30
CA ARG A 247 -38.46 -15.75 -19.08
C ARG A 247 -38.17 -14.25 -18.94
N SER A 248 -39.19 -13.41 -19.03
CA SER A 248 -39.04 -11.96 -18.87
C SER A 248 -38.56 -11.58 -17.48
N ARG A 249 -39.13 -12.21 -16.43
CA ARG A 249 -38.72 -12.01 -15.04
C ARG A 249 -37.28 -12.49 -14.80
N TYR A 250 -36.90 -13.64 -15.34
CA TYR A 250 -35.52 -14.14 -15.28
C TYR A 250 -34.54 -13.15 -15.88
N ASN A 251 -34.83 -12.62 -17.07
CA ASN A 251 -33.97 -11.66 -17.74
C ASN A 251 -33.82 -10.36 -16.93
N ALA A 252 -34.90 -9.87 -16.32
CA ALA A 252 -34.83 -8.70 -15.44
C ALA A 252 -33.91 -8.95 -14.22
N LEU A 253 -34.03 -10.11 -13.56
CA LEU A 253 -33.15 -10.47 -12.44
C LEU A 253 -31.69 -10.66 -12.88
N LEU A 254 -31.47 -11.19 -14.09
CA LEU A 254 -30.14 -11.33 -14.67
C LEU A 254 -29.49 -9.97 -14.91
N ASP A 255 -30.25 -8.99 -15.41
CA ASP A 255 -29.75 -7.63 -15.61
C ASP A 255 -29.46 -6.92 -14.27
N ASP A 256 -30.30 -7.11 -13.25
CA ASP A 256 -30.04 -6.64 -11.89
C ASP A 256 -28.77 -7.27 -11.27
N SER A 257 -28.55 -8.56 -11.52
CA SER A 257 -27.35 -9.28 -11.08
C SER A 257 -26.08 -8.75 -11.75
N ARG A 258 -26.15 -8.45 -13.06
CA ARG A 258 -25.05 -7.82 -13.80
C ARG A 258 -24.72 -6.44 -13.28
N LEU A 259 -25.73 -5.61 -12.99
CA LEU A 259 -25.54 -4.29 -12.40
C LEU A 259 -24.87 -4.39 -11.02
N SER A 260 -25.37 -5.30 -10.17
CA SER A 260 -24.79 -5.56 -8.83
C SER A 260 -23.31 -5.97 -8.92
N THR A 261 -22.94 -6.77 -9.93
CA THR A 261 -21.55 -7.17 -10.18
C THR A 261 -20.68 -5.98 -10.58
N GLN A 262 -21.18 -5.12 -11.48
CA GLN A 262 -20.47 -3.91 -11.91
C GLN A 262 -20.25 -2.95 -10.73
N GLU A 263 -21.28 -2.71 -9.92
CA GLU A 263 -21.19 -1.88 -8.71
C GLU A 263 -20.15 -2.43 -7.72
N THR A 264 -20.17 -3.76 -7.50
CA THR A 264 -19.19 -4.43 -6.63
C THR A 264 -17.77 -4.23 -7.14
N ASN A 265 -17.53 -4.38 -8.45
CA ASN A 265 -16.20 -4.18 -9.03
C ASN A 265 -15.71 -2.74 -8.85
N VAL A 266 -16.57 -1.75 -9.07
CA VAL A 266 -16.22 -0.34 -8.83
C VAL A 266 -15.86 -0.09 -7.36
N ILE A 267 -16.56 -0.71 -6.41
CA ILE A 267 -16.24 -0.55 -4.98
C ILE A 267 -14.92 -1.27 -4.63
N LYS A 268 -14.67 -2.46 -5.19
CA LYS A 268 -13.39 -3.18 -5.02
C LYS A 268 -12.22 -2.37 -5.56
N GLU A 269 -12.34 -1.77 -6.74
CA GLU A 269 -11.31 -0.88 -7.29
C GLU A 269 -11.00 0.29 -6.33
N LYS A 270 -12.03 0.86 -5.68
CA LYS A 270 -11.82 1.91 -4.66
C LYS A 270 -11.08 1.36 -3.43
N LEU A 271 -11.41 0.16 -2.96
CA LEU A 271 -10.70 -0.48 -1.84
C LEU A 271 -9.24 -0.79 -2.18
N ASP A 272 -8.96 -1.23 -3.40
CA ASP A 272 -7.60 -1.47 -3.88
C ASP A 272 -6.81 -0.15 -3.93
N GLU A 273 -7.43 0.95 -4.39
CA GLU A 273 -6.82 2.28 -4.36
C GLU A 273 -6.57 2.79 -2.92
N LEU A 274 -7.44 2.46 -1.95
CA LEU A 274 -7.21 2.77 -0.53
C LEU A 274 -6.04 1.98 0.05
N THR A 275 -5.92 0.70 -0.31
CA THR A 275 -4.79 -0.15 0.08
C THR A 275 -3.49 0.43 -0.47
N GLY A 276 -3.45 0.77 -1.76
CA GLY A 276 -2.28 1.39 -2.37
C GLY A 276 -1.91 2.75 -1.74
N LEU A 277 -2.90 3.57 -1.35
CA LEU A 277 -2.64 4.82 -0.62
C LEU A 277 -2.00 4.55 0.76
N ALA A 278 -2.45 3.53 1.49
CA ALA A 278 -1.86 3.13 2.76
C ALA A 278 -0.41 2.63 2.60
N ASP A 279 -0.14 1.85 1.55
CA ASP A 279 1.21 1.36 1.23
C ASP A 279 2.17 2.52 0.90
N VAL A 280 1.69 3.55 0.20
CA VAL A 280 2.45 4.79 -0.04
C VAL A 280 2.74 5.52 1.26
N ALA A 281 1.76 5.66 2.15
CA ALA A 281 1.94 6.29 3.45
C ALA A 281 2.96 5.54 4.32
N GLN A 282 2.93 4.21 4.33
CA GLN A 282 3.91 3.38 5.01
C GLN A 282 5.30 3.53 4.40
N SER A 283 5.42 3.48 3.08
CA SER A 283 6.69 3.67 2.37
C SER A 283 7.30 5.04 2.66
N LYS A 284 6.45 6.09 2.70
CA LYS A 284 6.87 7.44 3.09
C LYS A 284 7.45 7.46 4.50
N ALA A 285 6.77 6.84 5.46
CA ALA A 285 7.21 6.77 6.85
C ALA A 285 8.55 6.02 6.99
N LEU A 286 8.71 4.89 6.29
CA LEU A 286 9.96 4.12 6.27
C LEU A 286 11.12 4.96 5.74
N TRP A 287 10.95 5.60 4.58
CA TRP A 287 12.01 6.42 4.00
C TRP A 287 12.46 7.56 4.94
N VAL A 288 11.49 8.27 5.53
CA VAL A 288 11.74 9.36 6.50
C VAL A 288 12.44 8.83 7.76
N GLN A 289 12.04 7.66 8.27
CA GLN A 289 12.65 7.06 9.45
C GLN A 289 14.11 6.67 9.20
N GLU A 290 14.43 6.12 8.03
CA GLU A 290 15.80 5.78 7.67
C GLU A 290 16.67 7.03 7.45
N ALA A 291 16.15 8.07 6.79
CA ALA A 291 16.84 9.36 6.67
C ALA A 291 17.11 10.00 8.04
N LYS A 292 16.17 9.84 8.98
CA LYS A 292 16.29 10.30 10.37
C LYS A 292 17.44 9.68 11.14
N LYS A 293 17.68 8.38 11.00
CA LYS A 293 18.84 7.71 11.61
C LYS A 293 20.15 8.40 11.23
N VAL A 294 20.26 8.86 9.98
CA VAL A 294 21.46 9.55 9.48
C VAL A 294 21.61 10.92 10.12
N TYR A 295 20.65 11.83 9.95
CA TYR A 295 20.85 13.20 10.45
C TYR A 295 20.97 13.24 11.98
N GLN A 296 20.30 12.33 12.71
CA GLN A 296 20.46 12.23 14.17
C GLN A 296 21.87 11.75 14.55
N SER A 297 22.44 10.79 13.83
CA SER A 297 23.82 10.35 14.05
C SER A 297 24.81 11.48 13.75
N LEU A 298 24.54 12.31 12.74
CA LEU A 298 25.35 13.49 12.43
C LEU A 298 25.26 14.56 13.52
N TYR A 299 24.07 14.82 14.06
CA TYR A 299 23.92 15.73 15.20
C TYR A 299 24.61 15.20 16.46
N HIS A 300 24.47 13.92 16.76
CA HIS A 300 25.14 13.30 17.89
C HIS A 300 26.68 13.42 17.79
N PHE A 301 27.24 13.25 16.58
CA PHE A 301 28.65 13.54 16.33
C PHE A 301 29.03 15.00 16.62
N LEU A 302 28.19 15.96 16.23
CA LEU A 302 28.46 17.38 16.49
C LEU A 302 28.49 17.67 18.00
N ASP A 303 27.54 17.12 18.75
CA ASP A 303 27.44 17.31 20.20
C ASP A 303 28.69 16.78 20.93
N GLN A 304 29.18 15.60 20.51
CA GLN A 304 30.39 14.98 21.07
C GLN A 304 31.67 15.76 20.72
N ILE A 305 31.79 16.30 19.50
CA ILE A 305 32.97 17.10 19.11
C ILE A 305 32.99 18.50 19.74
N THR A 306 31.83 19.09 20.02
CA THR A 306 31.75 20.40 20.68
C THR A 306 31.81 20.35 22.20
N SER A 307 31.76 19.15 22.80
CA SER A 307 31.85 19.01 24.25
C SER A 307 33.26 19.37 24.77
N PRO A 308 33.39 20.02 25.96
CA PRO A 308 34.66 20.59 26.46
C PRO A 308 35.73 19.57 26.91
N SER A 309 35.83 18.41 26.27
CA SER A 309 36.89 17.44 26.53
C SER A 309 38.19 17.91 25.89
N ASP A 310 39.15 18.36 26.70
CA ASP A 310 40.51 18.77 26.31
C ASP A 310 41.36 17.65 25.65
N ALA A 311 40.85 16.41 25.55
CA ALA A 311 41.58 15.29 24.99
C ALA A 311 41.53 15.32 23.45
N SER A 312 42.58 15.87 22.86
CA SER A 312 42.83 15.95 21.42
C SER A 312 42.69 14.60 20.68
N ALA A 313 43.03 13.49 21.34
CA ALA A 313 42.88 12.11 20.84
C ALA A 313 41.42 11.67 20.64
N LEU A 314 40.48 12.12 21.49
CA LEU A 314 39.06 11.76 21.38
C LEU A 314 38.44 12.38 20.13
N ILE A 315 38.81 13.62 19.79
CA ILE A 315 38.34 14.29 18.56
C ILE A 315 38.77 13.51 17.31
N SER A 316 40.04 13.08 17.26
CA SER A 316 40.54 12.26 16.15
C SER A 316 39.81 10.93 16.03
N GLN A 317 39.53 10.29 17.17
CA GLN A 317 38.75 9.05 17.22
C GLN A 317 37.33 9.25 16.69
N HIS A 318 36.62 10.30 17.11
CA HIS A 318 35.27 10.59 16.64
C HIS A 318 35.21 10.88 15.14
N VAL A 319 36.20 11.60 14.60
CA VAL A 319 36.28 11.86 13.15
C VAL A 319 36.48 10.56 12.36
N GLU A 320 37.33 9.65 12.83
CA GLU A 320 37.52 8.34 12.18
C GLU A 320 36.29 7.42 12.34
N GLN A 321 35.59 7.49 13.48
CA GLN A 321 34.32 6.79 13.69
C GLN A 321 33.26 7.29 12.70
N LEU A 322 33.11 8.61 12.53
CA LEU A 322 32.20 9.18 11.54
C LEU A 322 32.57 8.76 10.11
N LYS A 323 33.87 8.73 9.78
CA LYS A 323 34.35 8.26 8.47
C LYS A 323 34.00 6.80 8.22
N THR A 324 34.17 5.95 9.22
CA THR A 324 33.80 4.53 9.14
C THR A 324 32.29 4.35 9.02
N TYR A 325 31.54 5.14 9.77
CA TYR A 325 30.08 5.18 9.72
C TYR A 325 29.56 5.53 8.33
N ILE A 326 29.98 6.66 7.74
CA ILE A 326 29.50 7.05 6.39
C ILE A 326 29.85 5.96 5.36
N LYS A 327 31.06 5.40 5.43
CA LYS A 327 31.49 4.33 4.52
C LYS A 327 30.70 3.03 4.64
N SER A 328 30.05 2.77 5.77
CA SER A 328 29.32 1.51 5.96
C SER A 328 28.05 1.42 5.12
N PHE A 329 27.49 2.57 4.74
CA PHE A 329 26.24 2.64 3.97
C PHE A 329 26.33 3.57 2.74
N TYR A 330 27.38 4.36 2.60
CA TYR A 330 27.54 5.27 1.46
C TYR A 330 28.96 5.15 0.89
N ASP A 331 29.04 4.67 -0.35
CA ASP A 331 30.28 4.60 -1.10
C ASP A 331 30.18 5.49 -2.35
N VAL A 332 31.21 6.31 -2.56
CA VAL A 332 31.34 7.13 -3.77
C VAL A 332 31.95 6.25 -4.84
N LYS A 333 31.12 5.44 -5.51
CA LYS A 333 31.53 4.84 -6.78
C LYS A 333 31.70 5.97 -7.79
N ARG A 334 32.95 6.35 -8.07
CA ARG A 334 33.27 7.13 -9.27
C ARG A 334 32.77 6.32 -10.46
N ILE A 335 31.73 6.80 -11.12
CA ILE A 335 31.43 6.41 -12.49
C ILE A 335 32.60 6.96 -13.29
N VAL A 336 33.51 6.06 -13.69
CA VAL A 336 34.62 6.35 -14.61
C VAL A 336 34.08 6.34 -16.02
#